data_AF-A0A432CYJ1-F1
#
_entry.id   AF-A0A432CYJ1-F1
#
_cell.length_a   1.000
_cell.length_b   1.000
_cell.length_c   1.000
_cell.angle_alpha   90.00
_cell.angle_beta   90.00
_cell.angle_gamma   90.00
#
_symmetry.space_group_name_H-M   'P 1'
#
loop_
_entity.id
_entity.type
_entity.pdbx_description
1 polymer ?
#
loop_
_entity_poly.entity_id
_entity_poly.type
_entity_poly.pdbx_seq_one_letter_code
_entity_poly.pdbx_strand_id
1 'polypeptide(L)'
;MASKQQIVSVLDEADKEAKRSAKEQNTLFRDGASQLDGYSRISRHQTGHAIDYVVYDESGKVTWGFSYYEQVSWAFKQAARELGVPIKWGGDWTSFKDGPHIELDRQVYS
;
A
#
# COMPACT_ATOMS: atom_id res chain seq x y z
N MET A 1 20.45 -20.11 -13.64
CA MET A 1 20.27 -18.78 -14.28
C MET A 1 19.37 -17.98 -13.36
N ALA A 2 19.86 -16.90 -12.76
CA ALA A 2 19.04 -16.06 -11.89
C ALA A 2 17.94 -15.41 -12.73
N SER A 3 16.69 -15.71 -12.38
CA SER A 3 15.50 -15.09 -12.96
C SER A 3 15.65 -13.57 -12.85
N LYS A 4 15.40 -12.84 -13.93
CA LYS A 4 15.42 -11.39 -13.98
C LYS A 4 14.53 -10.87 -12.85
N GLN A 5 15.13 -10.17 -11.88
CA GLN A 5 14.38 -9.44 -10.86
C GLN A 5 13.39 -8.52 -11.59
N GLN A 6 12.10 -8.81 -11.45
CA GLN A 6 11.01 -8.06 -12.04
C GLN A 6 11.10 -6.62 -11.51
N ILE A 7 11.15 -5.68 -12.44
CA ILE A 7 11.34 -4.26 -12.16
C ILE A 7 10.12 -3.79 -11.36
N VAL A 8 10.30 -3.59 -10.05
CA VAL A 8 9.36 -2.84 -9.23
C VAL A 8 9.64 -1.36 -9.51
N SER A 9 8.97 -0.79 -10.50
CA SER A 9 8.84 0.67 -10.52
C SER A 9 7.72 1.02 -9.55
N VAL A 10 8.08 1.39 -8.33
CA VAL A 10 7.18 2.15 -7.45
C VAL A 10 6.93 3.47 -8.19
N LEU A 11 5.76 3.61 -8.81
CA LEU A 11 5.43 4.82 -9.55
C LEU A 11 5.39 6.02 -8.58
N ASP A 12 5.97 7.13 -9.04
CA ASP A 12 5.89 8.50 -8.48
C ASP A 12 4.45 9.06 -8.40
N GLU A 13 3.42 8.34 -8.85
CA GLU A 13 2.03 8.71 -8.57
C GLU A 13 1.64 8.50 -7.10
N ALA A 14 2.56 7.93 -6.29
CA ALA A 14 2.48 7.91 -4.83
C ALA A 14 2.22 9.30 -4.23
N ASP A 15 2.53 10.41 -4.90
CA ASP A 15 2.25 11.74 -4.36
C ASP A 15 0.73 12.06 -4.21
N LYS A 16 -0.15 11.38 -4.97
CA LYS A 16 -1.62 11.50 -4.81
C LYS A 16 -2.20 10.53 -3.79
N GLU A 17 -1.59 9.36 -3.61
CA GLU A 17 -2.07 8.35 -2.65
C GLU A 17 -1.42 8.53 -1.27
N ALA A 18 -0.15 8.90 -1.17
CA ALA A 18 0.61 9.00 0.09
C ALA A 18 0.06 10.03 1.07
N LYS A 19 -0.53 11.13 0.57
CA LYS A 19 -1.30 12.06 1.40
C LYS A 19 -2.67 12.34 0.81
N ARG A 20 -3.67 11.77 1.46
CA ARG A 20 -5.09 11.91 1.09
C ARG A 20 -5.77 12.97 1.95
N SER A 21 -6.62 13.81 1.37
CA SER A 21 -7.49 14.71 2.14
C SER A 21 -8.69 13.96 2.74
N ALA A 22 -9.34 14.55 3.74
CA ALA A 22 -10.59 14.00 4.29
C ALA A 22 -11.69 13.85 3.24
N LYS A 23 -11.76 14.77 2.28
CA LYS A 23 -12.76 14.73 1.19
C LYS A 23 -12.52 13.57 0.24
N GLU A 24 -11.29 13.36 -0.20
CA GLU A 24 -10.92 12.23 -1.07
C GLU A 24 -11.16 10.89 -0.36
N GLN A 25 -10.79 10.79 0.92
CA GLN A 25 -11.07 9.59 1.72
C GLN A 25 -12.57 9.33 1.85
N ASN A 26 -13.39 10.37 2.01
CA ASN A 26 -14.83 10.23 2.09
C ASN A 26 -15.46 9.77 0.76
N THR A 27 -14.92 10.20 -0.39
CA THR A 27 -15.34 9.68 -1.70
C THR A 27 -15.13 8.16 -1.76
N LEU A 28 -13.92 7.68 -1.41
CA LEU A 28 -13.63 6.24 -1.37
C LEU A 28 -14.56 5.47 -0.42
N PHE A 29 -14.89 6.06 0.73
CA PHE A 29 -15.84 5.47 1.67
C PHE A 29 -17.24 5.32 1.06
N ARG A 30 -17.73 6.39 0.41
CA ARG A 30 -19.05 6.41 -0.23
C ARG A 30 -19.13 5.45 -1.40
N ASP A 31 -18.02 5.22 -2.09
CA ASP A 31 -17.90 4.29 -3.21
C ASP A 31 -17.68 2.83 -2.75
N GLY A 32 -17.59 2.59 -1.43
CA GLY A 32 -17.36 1.26 -0.85
C GLY A 32 -15.92 0.75 -0.98
N ALA A 33 -15.01 1.58 -1.49
CA ALA A 33 -13.58 1.29 -1.65
C ALA A 33 -12.77 1.49 -0.35
N SER A 34 -13.38 2.07 0.69
CA SER A 34 -12.78 2.20 2.02
C SER A 34 -13.83 1.98 3.09
N GLN A 35 -13.38 1.50 4.25
CA GLN A 35 -14.21 1.49 5.44
C GLN A 35 -14.11 2.82 6.22
N LEU A 36 -13.08 3.62 6.00
CA LEU A 36 -12.75 4.84 6.76
C LEU A 36 -13.37 6.07 6.09
N ASP A 37 -14.18 6.82 6.83
CA ASP A 37 -14.97 7.94 6.30
C ASP A 37 -14.16 9.22 6.06
N GLY A 38 -12.94 9.28 6.58
CA GLY A 38 -12.05 10.44 6.45
C GLY A 38 -12.24 11.54 7.49
N TYR A 39 -13.26 11.45 8.36
CA TYR A 39 -13.60 12.48 9.34
C TYR A 39 -13.60 11.93 10.77
N SER A 40 -14.44 10.92 11.04
CA SER A 40 -14.50 10.25 12.34
C SER A 40 -13.49 9.10 12.44
N ARG A 41 -13.19 8.46 11.29
CA ARG A 41 -12.19 7.41 11.15
C ARG A 41 -11.15 7.83 10.12
N ILE A 42 -9.94 8.07 10.60
CA ILE A 42 -8.85 8.62 9.80
C ILE A 42 -8.00 7.50 9.18
N SER A 43 -7.74 7.61 7.88
CA SER A 43 -6.82 6.76 7.14
C SER A 43 -5.37 7.11 7.40
N ARG A 44 -4.46 6.13 7.32
CA ARG A 44 -3.01 6.37 7.44
C ARG A 44 -2.46 7.21 6.29
N HIS A 45 -3.12 7.16 5.13
CA HIS A 45 -2.85 8.07 4.02
C HIS A 45 -3.12 9.53 4.40
N GLN A 46 -4.11 9.82 5.25
CA GLN A 46 -4.36 11.21 5.67
C GLN A 46 -3.27 11.75 6.61
N THR A 47 -2.65 10.87 7.39
CA THR A 47 -1.56 11.24 8.30
C THR A 47 -0.18 11.13 7.65
N GLY A 48 -0.08 10.73 6.36
CA GLY A 48 1.19 10.56 5.66
C GLY A 48 2.02 9.36 6.12
N HIS A 49 1.36 8.33 6.66
CA HIS A 49 2.00 7.14 7.21
C HIS A 49 1.69 5.87 6.41
N ALA A 50 1.08 6.01 5.25
CA ALA A 50 0.84 4.92 4.31
C ALA A 50 1.17 5.36 2.89
N ILE A 51 1.41 4.36 2.07
CA ILE A 51 1.55 4.49 0.63
C ILE A 51 0.79 3.35 -0.04
N ASP A 52 0.31 3.62 -1.24
CA ASP A 52 -0.18 2.60 -2.15
C ASP A 52 0.82 2.52 -3.31
N TYR A 53 1.08 1.31 -3.78
CA TYR A 53 1.96 1.07 -4.93
C TYR A 53 1.24 0.27 -6.00
N VAL A 54 1.70 0.38 -7.25
CA VAL A 54 1.23 -0.44 -8.36
C VAL A 54 2.31 -1.40 -8.79
N VAL A 55 1.90 -2.58 -9.27
CA VAL A 55 2.82 -3.61 -9.77
C VAL A 55 2.66 -3.75 -11.28
N TYR A 56 3.77 -4.01 -11.97
CA TYR A 56 3.80 -4.29 -13.39
C TYR A 56 4.02 -5.78 -13.64
N ASP A 57 3.28 -6.33 -14.60
CA ASP A 57 3.45 -7.70 -15.08
C ASP A 57 4.73 -7.85 -15.94
N GLU A 58 5.00 -9.06 -16.39
CA GLU A 58 6.18 -9.39 -17.19
C GLU A 58 6.19 -8.68 -18.56
N SER A 59 5.04 -8.17 -19.00
CA SER A 59 4.88 -7.39 -20.24
C SER A 59 5.01 -5.88 -20.00
N GLY A 60 5.28 -5.44 -18.78
CA GLY A 60 5.39 -4.04 -18.41
C GLY A 60 4.03 -3.32 -18.35
N LYS A 61 2.93 -4.04 -18.13
CA LYS A 61 1.59 -3.46 -17.93
C LYS A 61 1.21 -3.47 -16.46
N VAL A 62 0.48 -2.45 -16.00
CA VAL A 62 -0.05 -2.43 -14.63
C VAL A 62 -0.97 -3.64 -14.42
N THR A 63 -0.76 -4.34 -13.32
CA THR A 63 -1.55 -5.48 -12.88
C THR A 63 -2.14 -5.27 -11.49
N TRP A 64 -3.34 -5.80 -11.30
CA TRP A 64 -4.07 -5.82 -10.02
C TRP A 64 -4.15 -7.24 -9.43
N GLY A 65 -3.42 -8.21 -10.01
CA GLY A 65 -3.42 -9.58 -9.54
C GLY A 65 -2.76 -9.72 -8.17
N PHE A 66 -3.50 -10.22 -7.19
CA PHE A 66 -3.05 -10.27 -5.78
C PHE A 66 -1.70 -10.99 -5.58
N SER A 67 -1.42 -12.04 -6.36
CA SER A 67 -0.15 -12.78 -6.30
C SER A 67 1.08 -11.95 -6.67
N TYR A 68 0.91 -10.90 -7.48
CA TYR A 68 1.99 -9.94 -7.77
C TYR A 68 2.29 -9.07 -6.55
N TYR A 69 1.25 -8.55 -5.90
CA TYR A 69 1.40 -7.77 -4.67
C TYR A 69 1.98 -8.60 -3.52
N GLU A 70 1.60 -9.87 -3.41
CA GLU A 70 2.19 -10.78 -2.42
C GLU A 70 3.71 -10.91 -2.59
N GLN A 71 4.17 -11.11 -3.82
CA GLN A 71 5.60 -11.19 -4.13
C GLN A 71 6.34 -9.88 -3.82
N VAL A 72 5.77 -8.73 -4.22
CA VAL A 72 6.36 -7.42 -3.92
C VAL A 72 6.35 -7.12 -2.42
N SER A 73 5.32 -7.57 -1.69
CA SER A 73 5.23 -7.41 -0.23
C SER A 73 6.42 -8.02 0.50
N TRP A 74 7.00 -9.10 -0.03
CA TRP A 74 8.18 -9.74 0.57
C TRP A 74 9.39 -8.81 0.55
N ALA A 75 9.57 -8.03 -0.53
CA ALA A 75 10.64 -7.04 -0.63
C ALA A 75 10.43 -5.90 0.38
N PHE A 76 9.21 -5.34 0.49
CA PHE A 76 8.88 -4.34 1.51
C PHE A 76 9.13 -4.86 2.93
N LYS A 77 8.66 -6.07 3.24
CA LYS A 77 8.85 -6.71 4.55
C LYS A 77 10.32 -7.00 4.86
N GLN A 78 11.12 -7.35 3.84
CA GLN A 78 12.55 -7.54 4.00
C GLN A 78 13.25 -6.21 4.31
N ALA A 79 13.03 -5.18 3.49
CA ALA A 79 13.61 -3.85 3.70
C ALA A 79 13.23 -3.26 5.06
N ALA A 80 11.97 -3.41 5.47
CA ALA A 80 11.47 -3.01 6.79
C ALA A 80 12.28 -3.65 7.94
N ARG A 81 12.58 -4.95 7.83
CA ARG A 81 13.40 -5.66 8.82
C ARG A 81 14.85 -5.18 8.82
N GLU A 82 15.45 -5.02 7.64
CA GLU A 82 16.85 -4.58 7.49
C GLU A 82 17.07 -3.15 8.00
N LEU A 83 16.11 -2.27 7.78
CA LEU A 83 16.17 -0.86 8.18
C LEU A 83 15.62 -0.60 9.59
N GLY A 84 15.02 -1.60 10.23
CA GLY A 84 14.38 -1.43 11.55
C GLY A 84 13.14 -0.51 11.52
N VAL A 85 12.43 -0.46 10.39
CA VAL A 85 11.22 0.34 10.19
C VAL A 85 10.01 -0.60 10.16
N PRO A 86 9.27 -0.78 11.26
CA PRO A 86 8.15 -1.71 11.29
C PRO A 86 6.98 -1.20 10.44
N ILE A 87 6.52 -2.07 9.53
CA ILE A 87 5.39 -1.83 8.64
C ILE A 87 4.31 -2.90 8.79
N LYS A 88 3.11 -2.61 8.29
CA LYS A 88 2.05 -3.56 7.97
C LYS A 88 1.75 -3.51 6.47
N TRP A 89 1.40 -4.66 5.90
CA TRP A 89 0.91 -4.77 4.54
C TRP A 89 -0.58 -5.11 4.54
N GLY A 90 -1.37 -4.42 3.72
CA GLY A 90 -2.82 -4.61 3.65
C GLY A 90 -3.23 -6.02 3.22
N GLY A 91 -2.39 -6.73 2.46
CA GLY A 91 -2.64 -8.12 2.09
C GLY A 91 -2.58 -9.11 3.26
N ASP A 92 -1.97 -8.74 4.38
CA ASP A 92 -1.93 -9.55 5.61
C ASP A 92 -3.19 -9.36 6.49
N TRP A 93 -4.09 -8.42 6.15
CA TRP A 93 -5.32 -8.21 6.92
C TRP A 93 -6.24 -9.43 6.87
N THR A 94 -7.01 -9.64 7.94
CA THR A 94 -7.92 -10.79 8.07
C THR A 94 -9.14 -10.71 7.16
N SER A 95 -9.56 -9.48 6.83
CA SER A 95 -10.65 -9.17 5.89
C SER A 95 -10.31 -7.88 5.15
N PHE A 96 -10.98 -7.63 4.02
CA PHE A 96 -10.71 -6.44 3.18
C PHE A 96 -9.23 -6.32 2.79
N LYS A 97 -8.62 -7.44 2.37
CA LYS A 97 -7.22 -7.48 1.96
C LYS A 97 -6.95 -6.48 0.85
N ASP A 98 -5.90 -5.68 1.05
CA ASP A 98 -5.51 -4.60 0.16
C ASP A 98 -4.06 -4.79 -0.28
N GLY A 99 -3.87 -5.28 -1.51
CA GLY A 99 -2.56 -5.59 -2.06
C GLY A 99 -1.65 -4.37 -2.20
N PRO A 100 -2.13 -3.25 -2.77
CA PRO A 100 -1.38 -2.00 -2.87
C PRO A 100 -0.93 -1.37 -1.55
N HIS A 101 -1.65 -1.58 -0.44
CA HIS A 101 -1.47 -0.77 0.78
C HIS A 101 -0.30 -1.21 1.68
N ILE A 102 0.59 -0.28 2.02
CA ILE A 102 1.62 -0.42 3.05
C ILE A 102 1.46 0.73 4.05
N GLU A 103 1.48 0.43 5.36
CA GLU A 103 1.48 1.45 6.40
C GLU A 103 2.57 1.24 7.45
N LEU A 104 3.06 2.34 8.01
CA LEU A 104 3.89 2.32 9.21
C LEU A 104 3.10 1.79 10.41
N ASP A 105 3.71 0.91 11.20
CA ASP A 105 3.05 0.28 12.35
C ASP A 105 2.58 1.35 13.36
N ARG A 106 1.29 1.34 13.65
CA ARG A 106 0.63 2.28 14.56
C ARG A 106 1.13 2.19 15.99
N GLN A 107 1.75 1.07 16.39
CA GLN A 107 2.36 0.94 17.71
C GLN A 107 3.64 1.76 17.86
N VAL A 108 4.27 2.14 16.74
CA VAL A 108 5.55 2.86 16.72
C VAL A 108 5.38 4.28 16.17
N TYR A 109 4.50 4.47 15.19
CA TYR A 109 4.29 5.76 14.51
C TYR A 109 2.84 6.19 14.64
N SER A 110 2.56 7.17 15.49
CA SER A 110 1.22 7.72 15.74
C SER A 110 0.85 8.80 14.73
#